data_AF-H2SZV1-F1
#
_entry.id   AF-H2SZV1-F1
#
_cell.length_a   1.000
_cell.length_b   1.000
_cell.length_c   1.000
_cell.angle_alpha   90.00
_cell.angle_beta   90.00
_cell.angle_gamma   90.00
#
_symmetry.space_group_name_H-M   'P 1'
#
loop_
_entity.id
_entity.type
_entity.pdbx_description
1 polymer ?
#
loop_
_entity_poly.entity_id
_entity_poly.type
_entity_poly.pdbx_seq_one_letter_code
_entity_poly.pdbx_strand_id
1 'polypeptide(L)'
;HCGCCCFYDGTNNLQGQQCSSAGRGCFRQFLRTEFSEENMMFWMACEELKKETNKTVVEEKVRQIYEDFISILSPKEVSLDSHVRDVINRNMLEPTSHTFEEAQQQIYTLMQRDSYPRFINSAAYTDLLKNLEEPRPEP
;
A
#
# COMPACT_ATOMS: atom_id res chain seq x y z
N HIS A 1 8.68 8.27 -18.08
CA HIS A 1 8.17 9.48 -17.42
C HIS A 1 8.08 9.23 -15.92
N CYS A 2 9.08 9.66 -15.16
CA CYS A 2 9.04 9.66 -13.70
C CYS A 2 9.72 10.95 -13.25
N GLY A 3 8.94 11.92 -12.79
CA GLY A 3 9.44 13.23 -12.39
C GLY A 3 8.31 14.24 -12.24
N CYS A 4 8.19 14.79 -11.04
CA CYS A 4 7.75 16.18 -10.78
C CYS A 4 6.26 16.56 -10.71
N CYS A 5 5.34 15.71 -10.24
CA CYS A 5 3.96 16.18 -9.93
C CYS A 5 3.58 16.22 -8.44
N CYS A 6 4.49 16.00 -7.49
CA CYS A 6 4.14 15.98 -6.05
C CYS A 6 4.35 17.30 -5.29
N PHE A 7 4.79 18.37 -5.95
CA PHE A 7 4.86 19.69 -5.32
C PHE A 7 3.68 20.52 -5.84
N TYR A 8 2.76 20.89 -4.96
CA TYR A 8 1.57 21.72 -5.22
C TYR A 8 0.36 21.05 -5.89
N ASP A 9 -0.20 20.02 -5.25
CA ASP A 9 -1.67 19.92 -5.24
C ASP A 9 -2.12 19.83 -3.79
N GLY A 10 -2.87 20.84 -3.33
CA GLY A 10 -3.36 20.99 -1.96
C GLY A 10 -4.40 19.93 -1.56
N THR A 11 -4.33 18.73 -2.14
CA THR A 11 -5.13 17.59 -1.76
C THR A 11 -4.28 16.71 -0.87
N ASN A 12 -4.50 16.81 0.45
CA ASN A 12 -4.04 15.83 1.43
C ASN A 12 -4.68 14.47 1.15
N ASN A 13 -4.33 13.81 0.03
CA ASN A 13 -4.89 12.54 -0.37
C ASN A 13 -3.83 11.44 -0.34
N LEU A 14 -4.23 10.25 0.09
CA LEU A 14 -3.39 9.07 0.27
C LEU A 14 -2.55 8.76 -0.98
N GLN A 15 -3.08 9.03 -2.18
CA GLN A 15 -2.37 8.81 -3.44
C GLN A 15 -1.12 9.70 -3.61
N GLY A 16 -1.18 10.97 -3.21
CA GLY A 16 -0.02 11.87 -3.23
C GLY A 16 1.05 11.43 -2.22
N GLN A 17 0.61 10.99 -1.03
CA GLN A 17 1.49 10.46 0.02
C GLN A 17 2.19 9.17 -0.41
N GLN A 18 1.47 8.28 -1.11
CA GLN A 18 2.01 7.02 -1.61
C GLN A 18 2.97 7.20 -2.79
N CYS A 19 3.05 8.37 -3.42
CA CYS A 19 4.02 8.63 -4.50
C CYS A 19 5.44 8.91 -3.97
N SER A 20 5.60 9.56 -2.81
CA SER A 20 6.91 9.88 -2.23
C SER A 20 7.48 8.74 -1.38
N SER A 21 8.78 8.42 -1.53
CA SER A 21 9.45 7.39 -0.74
C SER A 21 9.46 7.72 0.77
N ALA A 22 9.71 8.97 1.12
CA ALA A 22 9.63 9.46 2.50
C ALA A 22 8.19 9.36 3.03
N GLY A 23 7.22 9.72 2.20
CA GLY A 23 5.80 9.69 2.58
C GLY A 23 5.27 8.27 2.83
N ARG A 24 5.64 7.32 1.96
CA ARG A 24 5.38 5.88 2.17
C ARG A 24 6.04 5.35 3.43
N GLY A 25 7.27 5.75 3.70
CA GLY A 25 8.04 5.31 4.88
C GLY A 25 7.37 5.72 6.19
N CYS A 26 7.00 7.01 6.32
CA CYS A 26 6.33 7.51 7.51
C CYS A 26 4.92 6.92 7.70
N PHE A 27 4.16 6.76 6.61
CA PHE A 27 2.84 6.14 6.69
C PHE A 27 2.94 4.66 7.12
N ARG A 28 3.90 3.90 6.57
CA ARG A 28 4.14 2.52 6.99
C ARG A 28 4.54 2.43 8.47
N GLN A 29 5.38 3.35 8.94
CA GLN A 29 5.77 3.41 10.35
C GLN A 29 4.58 3.71 11.26
N PHE A 30 3.66 4.59 10.84
CA PHE A 30 2.41 4.84 11.55
C PHE A 30 1.52 3.60 11.58
N LEU A 31 1.32 2.93 10.44
CA LEU A 31 0.54 1.69 10.38
C LEU A 31 1.12 0.60 11.28
N ARG A 32 2.45 0.52 11.40
CA ARG A 32 3.10 -0.39 12.34
C ARG A 32 2.74 -0.10 13.81
N THR A 33 2.55 1.17 14.18
CA THR A 33 2.10 1.53 15.54
C THR A 33 0.64 1.13 15.79
N GLU A 34 -0.17 1.01 14.74
CA GLU A 34 -1.56 0.56 14.81
C GLU A 34 -1.72 -0.93 14.44
N PHE A 35 -0.63 -1.70 14.35
CA PHE A 35 -0.64 -3.11 13.93
C PHE A 35 -1.40 -3.36 12.61
N SER A 36 -1.25 -2.45 11.64
CA SER A 36 -1.95 -2.47 10.35
C SER A 36 -1.01 -2.30 9.15
N GLU A 37 0.29 -2.58 9.33
CA GLU A 37 1.32 -2.42 8.30
C GLU A 37 1.18 -3.40 7.12
N GLU A 38 0.52 -4.52 7.35
CA GLU A 38 0.20 -5.54 6.34
C GLU A 38 -0.62 -4.98 5.18
N ASN A 39 -1.50 -4.02 5.43
CA ASN A 39 -2.29 -3.36 4.39
C ASN A 39 -1.41 -2.63 3.37
N MET A 40 -0.39 -1.91 3.85
CA MET A 40 0.55 -1.22 2.97
C MET A 40 1.50 -2.20 2.27
N MET A 41 1.94 -3.26 2.97
CA MET A 41 2.77 -4.30 2.37
C MET A 41 2.06 -5.02 1.23
N PHE A 42 0.81 -5.42 1.43
CA PHE A 42 -0.02 -6.03 0.40
C PHE A 42 -0.21 -5.11 -0.81
N TRP A 43 -0.52 -3.83 -0.56
CA TRP A 43 -0.69 -2.85 -1.63
C TRP A 43 0.58 -2.69 -2.47
N MET A 44 1.76 -2.62 -1.83
CA MET A 44 3.05 -2.55 -2.53
C MET A 44 3.34 -3.83 -3.34
N ALA A 45 3.07 -5.01 -2.78
CA ALA A 45 3.28 -6.27 -3.47
C ALA A 45 2.40 -6.38 -4.73
N CYS A 46 1.17 -5.88 -4.68
CA CYS A 46 0.29 -5.78 -5.86
C CYS A 46 0.84 -4.83 -6.92
N GLU A 47 1.39 -3.66 -6.54
CA GLU A 47 2.03 -2.74 -7.49
C GLU A 47 3.29 -3.35 -8.15
N GLU A 48 4.03 -4.17 -7.42
CA GLU A 48 5.18 -4.90 -7.98
C GLU A 48 4.74 -6.04 -8.91
N LEU A 49 3.66 -6.73 -8.58
CA LEU A 49 3.06 -7.75 -9.44
C LEU A 49 2.59 -7.17 -10.77
N LYS A 50 1.96 -5.99 -10.78
CA LYS A 50 1.48 -5.33 -12.01
C LYS A 50 2.58 -4.95 -12.99
N LYS A 51 3.80 -4.73 -12.49
CA LYS A 51 4.97 -4.40 -13.33
C LYS A 51 5.61 -5.65 -13.94
N GLU A 52 5.24 -6.82 -13.45
CA GLU A 52 5.76 -8.08 -13.95
C GLU A 52 5.06 -8.48 -15.25
N THR A 53 5.85 -8.88 -16.24
CA THR A 53 5.34 -9.33 -17.55
C THR A 53 5.68 -10.80 -17.80
N ASN A 54 6.61 -11.36 -17.02
CA ASN A 54 6.96 -12.76 -17.11
C ASN A 54 5.91 -13.62 -16.41
N LYS A 55 5.19 -14.44 -17.17
CA LYS A 55 4.10 -15.30 -16.66
C LYS A 55 4.55 -16.21 -15.51
N THR A 56 5.72 -16.81 -15.59
CA THR A 56 6.23 -17.69 -14.51
C THR A 56 6.43 -16.92 -13.21
N VAL A 57 7.01 -15.72 -13.30
CA VAL A 57 7.24 -14.86 -12.13
C VAL A 57 5.92 -14.31 -11.59
N VAL A 58 4.96 -13.98 -12.46
CA VAL A 58 3.59 -13.60 -12.07
C VAL A 58 2.95 -14.72 -11.25
N GLU A 59 2.99 -15.96 -11.73
CA GLU A 59 2.41 -17.11 -11.02
C GLU A 59 3.04 -17.33 -9.64
N GLU A 60 4.37 -17.24 -9.55
CA GLU A 60 5.10 -17.36 -8.29
C GLU A 60 4.74 -16.23 -7.32
N LYS A 61 4.78 -14.97 -7.78
CA LYS A 61 4.41 -13.81 -6.97
C LYS A 61 2.96 -13.86 -6.52
N VAL A 62 2.05 -14.31 -7.38
CA VAL A 62 0.63 -14.45 -7.04
C VAL A 62 0.45 -15.45 -5.91
N ARG A 63 1.10 -16.62 -5.99
CA ARG A 63 1.08 -17.60 -4.90
C ARG A 63 1.63 -17.02 -3.60
N GLN A 64 2.79 -16.35 -3.65
CA GLN A 64 3.39 -15.73 -2.47
C GLN A 64 2.47 -14.69 -1.84
N ILE A 65 1.88 -13.78 -2.64
CA ILE A 65 0.96 -12.76 -2.15
C ILE A 65 -0.29 -13.40 -1.52
N TYR A 66 -0.80 -14.48 -2.13
CA TYR A 66 -1.94 -15.20 -1.58
C TYR A 66 -1.61 -15.82 -0.20
N GLU A 67 -0.49 -16.53 -0.10
CA GLU A 67 -0.07 -17.16 1.15
C GLU A 67 0.24 -16.14 2.24
N ASP A 68 0.89 -15.03 1.90
CA ASP A 68 1.28 -14.00 2.86
C ASP A 68 0.12 -13.11 3.30
N PHE A 69 -0.83 -12.75 2.42
CA PHE A 69 -1.82 -11.70 2.74
C PHE A 69 -3.28 -12.14 2.65
N ILE A 70 -3.60 -13.19 1.90
CA ILE A 70 -5.00 -13.61 1.67
C ILE A 70 -5.39 -14.80 2.55
N SER A 71 -4.44 -15.72 2.76
CA SER A 71 -4.61 -16.93 3.55
C SER A 71 -5.02 -16.60 4.98
N ILE A 72 -6.10 -17.24 5.45
CA ILE A 72 -6.62 -17.12 6.82
C ILE A 72 -5.66 -17.66 7.90
N LEU A 73 -4.60 -18.35 7.46
CA LEU A 73 -3.57 -18.88 8.35
C LEU A 73 -2.36 -17.94 8.43
N SER A 74 -2.34 -16.87 7.64
CA SER A 74 -1.22 -15.95 7.62
C SER A 74 -1.26 -14.98 8.81
N PRO A 75 -0.12 -14.73 9.49
CA PRO A 75 -0.03 -13.67 10.47
C PRO A 75 -0.11 -12.25 9.87
N LYS A 76 -0.06 -12.11 8.54
CA LYS A 76 -0.19 -10.84 7.81
C LYS A 76 -1.47 -10.76 6.98
N GLU A 77 -2.48 -11.55 7.32
CA GLU A 77 -3.77 -11.56 6.65
C GLU A 77 -4.35 -10.13 6.59
N VAL A 78 -4.70 -9.67 5.40
CA VAL A 78 -5.41 -8.39 5.23
C VAL A 78 -6.92 -8.59 5.36
N SER A 79 -7.59 -7.61 5.95
CA SER A 79 -9.05 -7.65 6.12
C SER A 79 -9.75 -7.37 4.78
N LEU A 80 -10.32 -8.41 4.17
CA LEU A 80 -11.06 -8.32 2.90
C LEU A 80 -12.51 -8.76 3.06
N ASP A 81 -13.39 -8.12 2.30
CA ASP A 81 -14.80 -8.56 2.20
C ASP A 81 -14.87 -9.95 1.56
N SER A 82 -15.87 -10.74 1.97
CA SER A 82 -16.08 -12.11 1.46
C SER A 82 -16.17 -12.17 -0.06
N HIS A 83 -16.87 -11.21 -0.68
CA HIS A 83 -17.01 -11.13 -2.13
C HIS A 83 -15.65 -10.97 -2.84
N VAL A 84 -14.76 -10.14 -2.30
CA VAL A 84 -13.43 -9.89 -2.86
C VAL A 84 -12.58 -11.16 -2.74
N ARG A 85 -12.69 -11.88 -1.63
CA ARG A 85 -12.05 -13.20 -1.48
C ARG A 85 -12.54 -14.22 -2.50
N ASP A 86 -13.84 -14.26 -2.77
CA ASP A 86 -14.41 -15.15 -3.80
C ASP A 86 -13.90 -14.81 -5.20
N VAL A 87 -13.72 -13.52 -5.51
CA VAL A 87 -13.08 -13.07 -6.77
C VAL A 87 -11.64 -13.56 -6.85
N ILE A 88 -10.84 -13.35 -5.80
CA ILE A 88 -9.44 -13.81 -5.77
C ILE A 88 -9.37 -15.32 -5.95
N ASN A 89 -10.17 -16.09 -5.21
CA ASN A 89 -10.17 -17.56 -5.30
C ASN A 89 -10.51 -18.07 -6.71
N ARG A 90 -11.38 -17.36 -7.46
CA ARG A 90 -11.64 -17.65 -8.87
C ARG A 90 -10.46 -17.28 -9.77
N ASN A 91 -9.86 -16.11 -9.55
CA ASN A 91 -8.71 -15.64 -10.31
C ASN A 91 -7.45 -16.51 -10.07
N MET A 92 -7.36 -17.19 -8.93
CA MET A 92 -6.27 -18.13 -8.63
C MET A 92 -6.26 -19.38 -9.55
N LEU A 93 -7.35 -19.65 -10.28
CA LEU A 93 -7.39 -20.70 -11.29
C LEU A 93 -6.53 -20.34 -12.51
N GLU A 94 -6.52 -19.07 -12.89
CA GLU A 94 -5.71 -18.49 -13.97
C GLU A 94 -5.07 -17.19 -13.49
N PRO A 95 -4.00 -17.30 -12.67
CA PRO A 95 -3.36 -16.13 -12.07
C PRO A 95 -2.76 -15.19 -13.12
N THR A 96 -3.07 -13.92 -12.99
CA THR A 96 -2.54 -12.83 -13.82
C THR A 96 -1.95 -11.72 -12.95
N SER A 97 -1.28 -10.75 -13.58
CA SER A 97 -0.80 -9.53 -12.91
C SER A 97 -1.93 -8.70 -12.27
N HIS A 98 -3.19 -8.96 -12.63
CA HIS A 98 -4.39 -8.28 -12.13
C HIS A 98 -5.21 -9.14 -11.13
N THR A 99 -4.71 -10.29 -10.71
CA THR A 99 -5.40 -11.23 -9.80
C THR A 99 -5.98 -10.53 -8.55
N PHE A 100 -5.24 -9.56 -8.01
CA PHE A 100 -5.56 -8.87 -6.76
C PHE A 100 -6.07 -7.43 -6.94
N GLU A 101 -6.47 -7.03 -8.15
CA GLU A 101 -6.82 -5.62 -8.44
C GLU A 101 -7.97 -5.11 -7.54
N GLU A 102 -9.04 -5.89 -7.39
CA GLU A 102 -10.16 -5.53 -6.51
C GLU A 102 -9.75 -5.50 -5.03
N ALA A 103 -8.96 -6.47 -4.59
CA ALA A 103 -8.47 -6.54 -3.22
C ALA A 103 -7.57 -5.37 -2.89
N GLN A 104 -6.66 -5.01 -3.81
CA GLN A 104 -5.78 -3.87 -3.65
C GLN A 104 -6.57 -2.56 -3.53
N GLN A 105 -7.63 -2.39 -4.34
CA GLN A 105 -8.50 -1.22 -4.26
C GLN A 105 -9.24 -1.14 -2.92
N GLN A 106 -9.75 -2.27 -2.42
CA GLN A 106 -10.41 -2.33 -1.12
C GLN A 106 -9.46 -1.95 0.01
N ILE A 107 -8.25 -2.52 0.04
CA ILE A 107 -7.23 -2.20 1.06
C ILE A 107 -6.78 -0.74 0.97
N TYR A 108 -6.66 -0.19 -0.24
CA TYR A 108 -6.41 1.24 -0.42
C TYR A 108 -7.53 2.09 0.20
N THR A 109 -8.80 1.76 -0.09
CA THR A 109 -9.95 2.48 0.47
C THR A 109 -10.05 2.32 1.99
N LEU A 110 -9.73 1.14 2.53
CA LEU A 110 -9.63 0.90 3.97
C LEU A 110 -8.62 1.84 4.61
N MET A 111 -7.38 1.85 4.09
CA MET A 111 -6.33 2.76 4.58
C MET A 111 -6.74 4.23 4.42
N GLN A 112 -7.38 4.60 3.32
CA GLN A 112 -7.79 5.98 3.05
C GLN A 112 -8.89 6.48 4.00
N ARG A 113 -9.80 5.59 4.42
CA ARG A 113 -10.94 5.94 5.28
C ARG A 113 -10.65 5.82 6.76
N ASP A 114 -9.74 4.93 7.14
CA ASP A 114 -9.50 4.58 8.53
C ASP A 114 -8.14 5.10 9.03
N SER A 115 -7.04 4.55 8.52
CA SER A 115 -5.70 4.86 9.00
C SER A 115 -5.20 6.25 8.54
N TYR A 116 -5.57 6.68 7.35
CA TYR A 116 -5.06 7.91 6.74
C TYR A 116 -5.55 9.19 7.42
N PRO A 117 -6.84 9.35 7.79
CA PRO A 117 -7.30 10.48 8.58
C PRO A 117 -6.64 10.53 9.97
N ARG A 118 -6.34 9.37 10.57
CA ARG A 118 -5.58 9.32 11.83
C ARG A 118 -4.12 9.69 11.64
N PHE A 119 -3.50 9.25 10.55
CA PHE A 119 -2.13 9.59 10.19
C PHE A 119 -1.92 11.10 10.05
N ILE A 120 -2.75 11.80 9.28
CA ILE A 120 -2.63 13.26 9.08
C ILE A 120 -2.82 14.06 10.37
N ASN A 121 -3.56 13.51 11.34
CA ASN A 121 -3.77 14.12 12.67
C ASN A 121 -2.76 13.62 13.71
N SER A 122 -1.88 12.69 13.36
CA SER A 122 -0.90 12.10 14.27
C SER A 122 0.39 12.93 14.33
N ALA A 123 1.11 12.80 15.44
CA ALA A 123 2.44 13.39 15.60
C ALA A 123 3.42 12.90 14.50
N ALA A 124 3.23 11.69 13.97
CA ALA A 124 4.09 11.15 12.91
C ALA A 124 4.04 11.98 11.61
N TYR A 125 2.88 12.54 11.26
CA TYR A 125 2.75 13.44 10.10
C TYR A 125 3.32 14.83 10.41
N THR A 126 3.10 15.35 11.62
CA THR A 126 3.71 16.60 12.08
C THR A 126 5.24 16.53 12.09
N ASP A 127 5.82 15.42 12.54
CA ASP A 127 7.26 15.21 12.52
C ASP A 127 7.80 15.02 11.11
N LEU A 128 7.04 14.38 10.20
CA LEU A 128 7.39 14.35 8.77
C LEU A 128 7.47 15.76 8.18
N LEU A 129 6.50 16.63 8.46
CA LEU A 129 6.51 18.02 7.98
C LEU A 129 7.73 18.80 8.50
N LYS A 130 8.02 18.68 9.80
CA LYS A 130 9.22 19.32 10.40
C LYS A 130 10.53 18.85 9.77
N ASN A 131 10.66 17.55 9.48
CA ASN A 131 11.85 17.01 8.81
C ASN A 131 11.95 17.43 7.33
N LEU A 132 10.83 17.78 6.69
CA LEU A 132 10.81 18.36 5.34
C LEU A 132 11.09 19.88 5.35
N GLU A 133 10.80 20.56 6.46
CA GLU A 133 11.03 22.00 6.67
C GLU A 133 12.43 22.34 7.23
N GLU A 134 13.28 21.38 7.57
CA GLU A 134 14.65 21.69 8.01
C GLU A 134 15.43 22.40 6.89
N PRO A 135 15.85 23.67 7.08
CA PRO A 135 16.71 24.33 6.13
C PRO A 135 18.08 23.65 6.13
N ARG A 136 18.64 23.45 4.94
CA ARG A 136 20.05 23.07 4.74
C ARG A 136 20.94 23.90 5.69
N PRO A 137 21.86 23.29 6.46
CA PRO A 137 22.83 24.08 7.21
C PRO A 137 23.65 24.89 6.21
N GLU A 138 23.55 26.20 6.28
CA GLU A 138 24.44 27.09 5.51
C GLU A 138 25.86 27.01 6.08
N PRO A 139 26.89 27.04 5.22
CA PRO A 139 28.29 26.84 5.59
C PRO A 139 28.88 27.95 6.48
#